data_AF-A0A6J4JTD8-F1
#
_entry.id   AF-A0A6J4JTD8-F1
#
_cell.length_a   1.000
_cell.length_b   1.000
_cell.length_c   1.000
_cell.angle_alpha   90.00
_cell.angle_beta   90.00
_cell.angle_gamma   90.00
#
_symmetry.space_group_name_H-M   'P 1'
#
loop_
_entity.id
_entity.type
_entity.pdbx_description
1 polymer ?
#
loop_
_entity_poly.entity_id
_entity_poly.type
_entity_poly.pdbx_seq_one_letter_code
_entity_poly.pdbx_strand_id
1 'polypeptide(L)'
;MKTFIFLNGSTFLYPFRKHLRVFSWLLVLNVFVISGCQDDSDIPDPAQPFGKEYFVAATDVGTLPKTLLQTYATAAGFGNFTAAIKYDVTFYKFTYKTTYKDAPIEASGLLAVPKNTPAPPALLSAQHGTMFKDTDAPSNFPASFTGFELFGAAGFITVIPDFIGYGVSKDIFHPYYDEKHSALAVVDMLKAAKFYLEDQKIAHNDNLFLVGYSEGGYVTMAAQKEIETNPAHKLTLTAAAEGAGGYDLTGMLNQVATATSYSNPSFLAFILQSYNTTYNWNRPLTDFFQQPYATELPGLFNGTKDIDQINTALNPNPAQLFDNTFYTN
;
A
#
# COMPACT_ATOMS: atom_id res chain seq x y z
N MET A 1 -43.53 31.01 -57.68
CA MET A 1 -44.99 31.15 -57.82
C MET A 1 -45.47 31.88 -56.56
N LYS A 2 -45.34 33.21 -56.61
CA LYS A 2 -46.41 34.21 -56.65
C LYS A 2 -47.04 34.45 -55.26
N THR A 3 -46.70 35.53 -54.53
CA THR A 3 -47.17 36.94 -54.73
C THR A 3 -48.56 37.08 -54.05
N PHE A 4 -48.92 38.03 -53.17
CA PHE A 4 -48.38 39.32 -52.66
C PHE A 4 -49.56 39.98 -51.85
N ILE A 5 -49.35 40.82 -50.81
CA ILE A 5 -49.67 42.29 -50.68
C ILE A 5 -50.48 42.51 -49.38
N PHE A 6 -49.97 43.18 -48.33
CA PHE A 6 -49.71 44.63 -48.07
C PHE A 6 -50.95 45.43 -47.60
N LEU A 7 -50.85 46.10 -46.44
CA LEU A 7 -50.89 47.58 -46.27
C LEU A 7 -50.98 48.05 -44.79
N ASN A 8 -50.13 49.04 -44.46
CA ASN A 8 -50.27 50.26 -43.61
C ASN A 8 -51.34 50.36 -42.50
N GLY A 9 -51.17 51.08 -41.39
CA GLY A 9 -50.16 52.04 -40.94
C GLY A 9 -50.64 52.80 -39.68
N SER A 10 -49.68 53.38 -38.96
CA SER A 10 -49.68 54.68 -38.24
C SER A 10 -50.90 55.26 -37.46
N THR A 11 -50.64 55.53 -36.16
CA THR A 11 -50.91 56.76 -35.36
C THR A 11 -52.34 57.31 -35.18
N PHE A 12 -52.80 57.53 -33.93
CA PHE A 12 -52.87 58.88 -33.29
C PHE A 12 -53.50 58.84 -31.87
N LEU A 13 -53.09 59.83 -31.07
CA LEU A 13 -53.46 60.16 -29.68
C LEU A 13 -54.84 60.84 -29.54
N TYR A 14 -55.45 60.76 -28.34
CA TYR A 14 -56.04 61.83 -27.47
C TYR A 14 -57.13 61.25 -26.50
N PRO A 15 -57.54 61.92 -25.40
CA PRO A 15 -57.38 61.41 -24.04
C PRO A 15 -58.69 61.53 -23.21
N PHE A 16 -58.54 61.39 -21.89
CA PHE A 16 -59.37 62.06 -20.87
C PHE A 16 -60.80 61.52 -20.64
N ARG A 17 -60.99 60.85 -19.49
CA ARG A 17 -62.02 61.25 -18.53
C ARG A 17 -61.70 60.77 -17.11
N LYS A 18 -61.74 61.74 -16.19
CA LYS A 18 -61.46 61.68 -14.75
C LYS A 18 -62.67 61.14 -13.96
N HIS A 19 -62.40 60.91 -12.67
CA HIS A 19 -63.28 60.80 -11.47
C HIS A 19 -63.47 59.35 -10.98
N LEU A 20 -63.30 58.97 -9.71
CA LEU A 20 -62.95 59.64 -8.44
C LEU A 20 -62.82 58.53 -7.36
N ARG A 21 -62.18 58.86 -6.20
CA ARG A 21 -62.15 58.17 -4.88
C ARG A 21 -60.91 57.29 -4.65
N VAL A 22 -59.80 57.81 -4.10
CA VAL A 22 -59.51 58.26 -2.72
C VAL A 22 -59.63 57.14 -1.69
N PHE A 23 -58.47 56.62 -1.26
CA PHE A 23 -58.01 56.27 0.10
C PHE A 23 -56.65 55.55 -0.10
N SER A 24 -55.54 55.69 0.63
CA SER A 24 -55.02 56.64 1.60
C SER A 24 -53.65 56.04 2.05
N TRP A 25 -52.63 56.87 2.31
CA TRP A 25 -51.36 56.58 3.03
C TRP A 25 -50.18 55.85 2.35
N LEU A 26 -49.24 56.68 1.87
CA LEU A 26 -47.77 56.68 2.05
C LEU A 26 -47.11 55.53 2.84
N LEU A 27 -46.08 54.89 2.26
CA LEU A 27 -44.69 55.04 2.73
C LEU A 27 -43.67 54.50 1.69
N VAL A 28 -42.66 55.30 1.42
CA VAL A 28 -41.46 54.96 0.65
C VAL A 28 -40.53 54.13 1.53
N LEU A 29 -40.10 52.96 1.06
CA LEU A 29 -38.91 52.28 1.58
C LEU A 29 -38.14 51.69 0.41
N ASN A 30 -37.07 52.40 0.02
CA ASN A 30 -36.04 51.87 -0.85
C ASN A 30 -35.26 50.82 -0.05
N VAL A 31 -35.53 49.54 -0.28
CA VAL A 31 -34.66 48.46 0.16
C VAL A 31 -33.77 48.08 -1.02
N PHE A 32 -32.52 48.52 -0.96
CA PHE A 32 -31.44 47.91 -1.72
C PHE A 32 -31.31 46.45 -1.25
N VAL A 33 -31.79 45.50 -2.06
CA VAL A 33 -31.47 44.08 -1.85
C VAL A 33 -30.07 43.87 -2.39
N ILE A 34 -29.09 43.98 -1.49
CA ILE A 34 -27.75 43.46 -1.72
C ILE A 34 -27.90 41.94 -1.70
N SER A 35 -27.78 41.32 -2.88
CA SER A 35 -27.73 39.86 -3.01
C SER A 35 -26.39 39.40 -2.44
N GLY A 36 -26.34 39.22 -1.11
CA GLY A 36 -25.26 38.51 -0.45
C GLY A 36 -25.41 37.02 -0.74
N CYS A 37 -24.50 36.45 -1.54
CA CYS A 37 -24.25 35.02 -1.51
C CYS A 37 -23.78 34.69 -0.08
N GLN A 38 -24.64 34.04 0.70
CA GLN A 38 -24.18 33.26 1.83
C GLN A 38 -23.43 32.07 1.24
N ASP A 39 -22.13 31.98 1.55
CA ASP A 39 -21.41 30.73 1.45
C ASP A 39 -22.10 29.74 2.40
N ASP A 40 -22.86 28.80 1.84
CA ASP A 40 -23.25 27.56 2.52
C ASP A 40 -21.98 26.69 2.66
N SER A 41 -21.03 27.13 3.47
CA SER A 41 -19.81 26.39 3.79
C SER A 41 -19.93 25.58 5.08
N ASP A 42 -21.12 25.05 5.37
CA ASP A 42 -21.39 24.21 6.55
C ASP A 42 -22.27 22.99 6.21
N ILE A 43 -22.24 22.51 4.96
CA ILE A 43 -22.59 21.11 4.67
C ILE A 43 -21.30 20.30 4.90
N PRO A 44 -21.23 19.42 5.91
CA PRO A 44 -20.11 18.49 6.01
C PRO A 44 -20.03 17.71 4.70
N ASP A 45 -18.87 17.73 4.05
CA ASP A 45 -18.59 16.79 2.95
C ASP A 45 -19.00 15.39 3.44
N PRO A 46 -19.87 14.65 2.74
CA PRO A 46 -20.21 13.29 3.15
C PRO A 46 -18.91 12.56 3.46
N ALA A 47 -18.80 12.04 4.69
CA ALA A 47 -17.58 11.40 5.17
C ALA A 47 -17.06 10.45 4.08
N GLN A 48 -15.87 10.72 3.55
CA GLN A 48 -15.29 9.94 2.46
C GLN A 48 -15.32 8.45 2.85
N PRO A 49 -15.63 7.53 1.90
CA PRO A 49 -15.59 6.11 2.17
C PRO A 49 -14.25 5.72 2.80
N PHE A 50 -14.31 4.95 3.89
CA PHE A 50 -13.13 4.57 4.63
C PHE A 50 -12.11 3.89 3.71
N GLY A 51 -10.87 4.38 3.70
CA GLY A 51 -9.79 3.77 2.92
C GLY A 51 -9.60 4.35 1.52
N LYS A 52 -10.54 5.19 1.04
CA LYS A 52 -10.48 5.82 -0.30
C LYS A 52 -9.22 6.65 -0.49
N GLU A 53 -8.79 7.36 0.55
CA GLU A 53 -7.61 8.22 0.53
C GLU A 53 -6.30 7.45 0.29
N TYR A 54 -6.30 6.15 0.59
CA TYR A 54 -5.15 5.26 0.38
C TYR A 54 -5.19 4.56 -0.98
N PHE A 55 -6.34 4.41 -1.63
CA PHE A 55 -6.42 3.71 -2.91
C PHE A 55 -5.91 4.59 -4.07
N VAL A 56 -5.08 4.02 -4.94
CA VAL A 56 -4.60 4.68 -6.17
C VAL A 56 -5.07 3.92 -7.41
N ALA A 57 -4.72 2.63 -7.54
CA ALA A 57 -5.07 1.84 -8.71
C ALA A 57 -5.09 0.33 -8.42
N ALA A 58 -5.91 -0.41 -9.16
CA ALA A 58 -5.86 -1.86 -9.26
C ALA A 58 -5.85 -2.23 -10.75
N THR A 59 -4.71 -2.72 -11.24
CA THR A 59 -4.53 -3.11 -12.65
C THR A 59 -4.69 -4.62 -12.77
N ASP A 60 -5.66 -5.07 -13.58
CA ASP A 60 -5.91 -6.49 -13.83
C ASP A 60 -4.67 -7.16 -14.46
N VAL A 61 -4.16 -8.20 -13.80
CA VAL A 61 -3.04 -9.04 -14.26
C VAL A 61 -3.57 -10.30 -14.98
N GLY A 62 -4.85 -10.62 -14.77
CA GLY A 62 -5.54 -11.74 -15.37
C GLY A 62 -6.09 -12.71 -14.33
N THR A 63 -6.91 -13.64 -14.82
CA THR A 63 -7.44 -14.75 -14.02
C THR A 63 -6.70 -16.03 -14.33
N LEU A 64 -6.13 -16.67 -13.32
CA LEU A 64 -5.48 -17.97 -13.46
C LEU A 64 -6.39 -19.09 -12.96
N PRO A 65 -6.50 -20.21 -13.71
CA PRO A 65 -7.25 -21.36 -13.25
C PRO A 65 -6.52 -22.07 -12.12
N LYS A 66 -7.26 -22.68 -11.20
CA LYS A 66 -6.73 -23.43 -10.06
C LYS A 66 -5.73 -24.51 -10.47
N THR A 67 -5.90 -25.12 -11.64
CA THR A 67 -5.00 -26.16 -12.17
C THR A 67 -3.61 -25.60 -12.51
N LEU A 68 -3.55 -24.36 -13.01
CA LEU A 68 -2.29 -23.67 -13.24
C LEU A 68 -1.63 -23.28 -11.92
N LEU A 69 -2.41 -22.79 -10.95
CA LEU A 69 -1.91 -22.47 -9.61
C LEU A 69 -1.39 -23.71 -8.86
N GLN A 70 -2.01 -24.89 -9.06
CA GLN A 70 -1.49 -26.17 -8.56
C GLN A 70 -0.15 -26.55 -9.22
N THR A 71 0.02 -26.22 -10.50
CA THR A 71 1.28 -26.44 -11.23
C THR A 71 2.37 -25.52 -10.68
N TYR A 72 2.07 -24.23 -10.47
CA TYR A 72 2.99 -23.29 -9.83
C TYR A 72 3.37 -23.72 -8.42
N ALA A 73 2.39 -24.11 -7.60
CA ALA A 73 2.63 -24.62 -6.25
C ALA A 73 3.60 -25.81 -6.27
N THR A 74 3.37 -26.78 -7.16
CA THR A 74 4.25 -27.96 -7.26
C THR A 74 5.67 -27.57 -7.70
N ALA A 75 5.79 -26.73 -8.73
CA ALA A 75 7.08 -26.30 -9.26
C ALA A 75 7.90 -25.49 -8.23
N ALA A 76 7.23 -24.70 -7.39
CA ALA A 76 7.84 -23.87 -6.36
C ALA A 76 8.04 -24.58 -5.01
N GLY A 77 7.80 -25.90 -4.92
CA GLY A 77 8.01 -26.67 -3.68
C GLY A 77 6.84 -26.67 -2.70
N PHE A 78 5.71 -26.06 -3.04
CA PHE A 78 4.47 -26.02 -2.27
C PHE A 78 3.49 -27.16 -2.65
N GLY A 79 3.98 -28.24 -3.25
CA GLY A 79 3.15 -29.36 -3.75
C GLY A 79 2.24 -30.00 -2.69
N ASN A 80 2.66 -30.00 -1.43
CA ASN A 80 1.88 -30.50 -0.30
C ASN A 80 0.60 -29.69 -0.02
N PHE A 81 0.49 -28.47 -0.54
CA PHE A 81 -0.66 -27.59 -0.37
C PHE A 81 -1.63 -27.61 -1.56
N THR A 82 -1.37 -28.41 -2.60
CA THR A 82 -2.21 -28.48 -3.80
C THR A 82 -3.67 -28.85 -3.52
N ALA A 83 -3.92 -29.65 -2.48
CA ALA A 83 -5.27 -30.01 -2.03
C ALA A 83 -6.05 -28.82 -1.43
N ALA A 84 -5.35 -27.78 -0.96
CA ALA A 84 -5.97 -26.54 -0.48
C ALA A 84 -6.34 -25.58 -1.62
N ILE A 85 -5.71 -25.72 -2.80
CA ILE A 85 -5.98 -24.89 -3.98
C ILE A 85 -7.29 -25.34 -4.64
N LYS A 86 -8.35 -24.56 -4.43
CA LYS A 86 -9.73 -24.92 -4.81
C LYS A 86 -10.36 -23.97 -5.82
N TYR A 87 -9.86 -22.73 -5.91
CA TYR A 87 -10.49 -21.66 -6.67
C TYR A 87 -9.57 -21.10 -7.75
N ASP A 88 -10.18 -20.67 -8.84
CA ASP A 88 -9.53 -19.78 -9.81
C ASP A 88 -9.38 -18.40 -9.16
N VAL A 89 -8.37 -17.63 -9.56
CA VAL A 89 -8.02 -16.38 -8.89
C VAL A 89 -7.78 -15.30 -9.92
N THR A 90 -8.42 -14.14 -9.73
CA THR A 90 -8.07 -12.92 -10.46
C THR A 90 -7.03 -12.15 -9.67
N PHE A 91 -5.93 -11.78 -10.31
CA PHE A 91 -4.85 -11.03 -9.70
C PHE A 91 -4.85 -9.58 -10.20
N TYR A 92 -4.50 -8.67 -9.32
CA TYR A 92 -4.34 -7.25 -9.63
C TYR A 92 -3.01 -6.76 -9.09
N LYS A 93 -2.26 -6.03 -9.92
CA LYS A 93 -1.21 -5.14 -9.41
C LYS A 93 -1.91 -3.98 -8.71
N PHE A 94 -1.63 -3.82 -7.42
CA PHE A 94 -2.34 -2.91 -6.55
C PHE A 94 -1.42 -1.79 -6.10
N THR A 95 -1.80 -0.54 -6.34
CA THR A 95 -1.05 0.65 -5.93
C THR A 95 -1.87 1.43 -4.91
N TYR A 96 -1.21 1.86 -3.85
CA TYR A 96 -1.83 2.53 -2.72
C TYR A 96 -0.88 3.59 -2.15
N LYS A 97 -1.42 4.54 -1.40
CA LYS A 97 -0.64 5.52 -0.65
C LYS A 97 -0.28 5.00 0.72
N THR A 98 0.92 5.31 1.18
CA THR A 98 1.35 5.14 2.57
C THR A 98 2.28 6.29 2.94
N THR A 99 2.96 6.20 4.08
CA THR A 99 3.82 7.27 4.60
C THR A 99 5.25 6.77 4.79
N TYR A 100 6.22 7.55 4.28
CA TYR A 100 7.65 7.35 4.53
C TYR A 100 8.27 8.66 5.00
N LYS A 101 8.96 8.65 6.15
CA LYS A 101 9.52 9.86 6.78
C LYS A 101 8.50 11.01 6.89
N ASP A 102 7.29 10.67 7.31
CA ASP A 102 6.14 11.58 7.47
C ASP A 102 5.66 12.25 6.17
N ALA A 103 6.16 11.82 5.01
CA ALA A 103 5.68 12.25 3.70
C ALA A 103 4.82 11.17 3.04
N PRO A 104 3.70 11.54 2.38
CA PRO A 104 2.91 10.60 1.61
C PRO A 104 3.70 10.12 0.39
N ILE A 105 3.71 8.81 0.18
CA ILE A 105 4.33 8.14 -0.98
C ILE A 105 3.34 7.13 -1.57
N GLU A 106 3.60 6.68 -2.79
CA GLU A 106 2.93 5.50 -3.35
C GLU A 106 3.77 4.26 -3.13
N ALA A 107 3.12 3.16 -2.76
CA ALA A 107 3.67 1.82 -2.68
C ALA A 107 2.78 0.86 -3.50
N SER A 108 3.28 -0.35 -3.75
CA SER A 108 2.54 -1.36 -4.51
C SER A 108 2.53 -2.70 -3.81
N GLY A 109 1.69 -3.58 -4.33
CA GLY A 109 1.58 -4.97 -3.92
C GLY A 109 0.72 -5.75 -4.91
N LEU A 110 0.35 -6.96 -4.52
CA LEU A 110 -0.56 -7.82 -5.24
C LEU A 110 -1.89 -7.94 -4.49
N LEU A 111 -3.00 -7.92 -5.21
CA LEU A 111 -4.31 -8.32 -4.72
C LEU A 111 -4.77 -9.56 -5.48
N ALA A 112 -5.10 -10.62 -4.75
CA ALA A 112 -5.62 -11.88 -5.27
C ALA A 112 -7.08 -12.07 -4.82
N VAL A 113 -7.99 -12.21 -5.77
CA VAL A 113 -9.43 -12.35 -5.51
C VAL A 113 -9.92 -13.72 -6.01
N PRO A 114 -10.33 -14.64 -5.11
CA PRO A 114 -10.84 -15.95 -5.50
C PRO A 114 -12.19 -15.83 -6.20
N LYS A 115 -12.42 -16.72 -7.15
CA LYS A 115 -13.67 -16.79 -7.92
C LYS A 115 -14.57 -17.91 -7.40
N ASN A 116 -15.88 -17.65 -7.43
CA ASN A 116 -16.93 -18.64 -7.17
C ASN A 116 -16.79 -19.34 -5.81
N THR A 117 -16.39 -18.59 -4.77
CA THR A 117 -16.40 -19.09 -3.40
C THR A 117 -17.86 -19.32 -2.93
N PRO A 118 -18.14 -20.36 -2.13
CA PRO A 118 -19.49 -20.68 -1.68
C PRO A 118 -20.06 -19.68 -0.67
N ALA A 119 -19.19 -18.84 -0.08
CA ALA A 119 -19.51 -17.77 0.84
C ALA A 119 -18.55 -16.60 0.61
N PRO A 120 -18.88 -15.39 1.11
CA PRO A 120 -17.94 -14.26 1.09
C PRO A 120 -16.61 -14.65 1.75
N PRO A 121 -15.48 -14.56 1.04
CA PRO A 121 -14.15 -14.91 1.57
C PRO A 121 -13.70 -13.94 2.66
N ALA A 122 -12.79 -14.38 3.52
CA ALA A 122 -12.12 -13.52 4.48
C ALA A 122 -10.97 -12.75 3.80
N LEU A 123 -10.60 -11.60 4.37
CA LEU A 123 -9.42 -10.85 3.95
C LEU A 123 -8.18 -11.41 4.66
N LEU A 124 -7.09 -11.59 3.92
CA LEU A 124 -5.80 -12.03 4.43
C LEU A 124 -4.70 -11.11 3.91
N SER A 125 -3.93 -10.53 4.83
CA SER A 125 -2.69 -9.84 4.49
C SER A 125 -1.53 -10.81 4.64
N ALA A 126 -0.70 -10.92 3.60
CA ALA A 126 0.45 -11.80 3.59
C ALA A 126 1.75 -11.00 3.38
N GLN A 127 2.71 -11.19 4.27
CA GLN A 127 3.97 -10.43 4.31
C GLN A 127 5.13 -11.34 3.87
N HIS A 128 5.79 -10.98 2.76
CA HIS A 128 6.93 -11.75 2.23
C HIS A 128 8.18 -11.60 3.10
N GLY A 129 9.14 -12.53 2.92
CA GLY A 129 10.45 -12.46 3.56
C GLY A 129 11.41 -11.48 2.86
N THR A 130 12.66 -11.43 3.31
CA THR A 130 13.65 -10.51 2.74
C THR A 130 13.81 -10.68 1.23
N MET A 131 13.73 -9.57 0.50
CA MET A 131 14.04 -9.49 -0.93
C MET A 131 15.16 -8.49 -1.15
N PHE A 132 15.84 -8.60 -2.28
CA PHE A 132 16.86 -7.62 -2.70
C PHE A 132 16.69 -7.18 -4.14
N LYS A 133 16.03 -8.02 -4.94
CA LYS A 133 15.86 -7.81 -6.37
C LYS A 133 14.47 -7.27 -6.65
N ASP A 134 14.40 -6.19 -7.41
CA ASP A 134 13.14 -5.51 -7.75
C ASP A 134 12.16 -6.45 -8.45
N THR A 135 12.67 -7.39 -9.24
CA THR A 135 11.84 -8.35 -9.99
C THR A 135 11.10 -9.32 -9.09
N ASP A 136 11.56 -9.51 -7.85
CA ASP A 136 10.99 -10.48 -6.92
C ASP A 136 9.79 -9.90 -6.17
N ALA A 137 9.53 -8.59 -6.29
CA ALA A 137 8.37 -7.95 -5.68
C ALA A 137 7.04 -8.64 -6.09
N PRO A 138 6.13 -8.94 -5.13
CA PRO A 138 4.84 -9.59 -5.39
C PRO A 138 4.02 -8.96 -6.52
N SER A 139 4.05 -7.64 -6.68
CA SER A 139 3.32 -6.93 -7.74
C SER A 139 3.80 -7.22 -9.16
N ASN A 140 4.94 -7.92 -9.33
CA ASN A 140 5.41 -8.44 -10.61
C ASN A 140 4.85 -9.82 -10.95
N PHE A 141 3.94 -10.38 -10.16
CA PHE A 141 3.23 -11.61 -10.50
C PHE A 141 2.66 -11.55 -11.94
N PRO A 142 2.73 -12.64 -12.73
CA PRO A 142 3.22 -13.97 -12.38
C PRO A 142 4.73 -14.18 -12.58
N ALA A 143 5.51 -13.13 -12.89
CA ALA A 143 6.95 -13.27 -13.03
C ALA A 143 7.66 -13.48 -11.68
N SER A 144 7.08 -12.94 -10.60
CA SER A 144 7.40 -13.31 -9.21
C SER A 144 6.33 -14.25 -8.63
N PHE A 145 6.75 -15.12 -7.71
CA PHE A 145 5.87 -16.01 -6.98
C PHE A 145 6.47 -16.34 -5.61
N THR A 146 5.87 -15.81 -4.55
CA THR A 146 6.32 -15.99 -3.16
C THR A 146 5.76 -17.25 -2.49
N GLY A 147 4.67 -17.78 -3.04
CA GLY A 147 3.84 -18.83 -2.43
C GLY A 147 2.63 -18.27 -1.67
N PHE A 148 2.67 -17.02 -1.22
CA PHE A 148 1.54 -16.38 -0.54
C PHE A 148 0.34 -16.15 -1.49
N GLU A 149 0.58 -16.09 -2.79
CA GLU A 149 -0.46 -15.98 -3.82
C GLU A 149 -1.44 -17.17 -3.77
N LEU A 150 -0.98 -18.31 -3.24
CA LEU A 150 -1.80 -19.52 -3.09
C LEU A 150 -2.90 -19.39 -2.04
N PHE A 151 -2.81 -18.43 -1.09
CA PHE A 151 -3.92 -18.14 -0.18
C PHE A 151 -5.15 -17.63 -0.93
N GLY A 152 -4.94 -16.89 -2.03
CA GLY A 152 -5.99 -16.55 -2.98
C GLY A 152 -6.73 -17.80 -3.45
N ALA A 153 -5.97 -18.78 -3.93
CA ALA A 153 -6.51 -20.03 -4.45
C ALA A 153 -7.11 -20.96 -3.37
N ALA A 154 -6.71 -20.76 -2.11
CA ALA A 154 -7.29 -21.43 -0.94
C ALA A 154 -8.64 -20.82 -0.49
N GLY A 155 -9.01 -19.65 -1.03
CA GLY A 155 -10.32 -19.03 -0.80
C GLY A 155 -10.28 -17.78 0.08
N PHE A 156 -9.12 -17.15 0.27
CA PHE A 156 -9.00 -15.83 0.89
C PHE A 156 -8.94 -14.75 -0.18
N ILE A 157 -9.47 -13.56 0.08
CA ILE A 157 -8.98 -12.38 -0.64
C ILE A 157 -7.62 -12.05 -0.03
N THR A 158 -6.56 -12.11 -0.83
CA THR A 158 -5.20 -11.97 -0.31
C THR A 158 -4.55 -10.70 -0.83
N VAL A 159 -4.01 -9.89 0.08
CA VAL A 159 -3.13 -8.76 -0.27
C VAL A 159 -1.69 -9.09 0.13
N ILE A 160 -0.75 -8.79 -0.75
CA ILE A 160 0.68 -9.00 -0.54
C ILE A 160 1.41 -7.69 -0.86
N PRO A 161 1.69 -6.83 0.13
CA PRO A 161 2.45 -5.60 -0.13
C PRO A 161 3.86 -5.95 -0.61
N ASP A 162 4.39 -5.14 -1.52
CA ASP A 162 5.79 -5.24 -1.94
C ASP A 162 6.74 -4.70 -0.85
N PHE A 163 6.20 -3.99 0.15
CA PHE A 163 6.89 -3.08 1.06
C PHE A 163 7.43 -1.80 0.39
N ILE A 164 7.71 -0.80 1.22
CA ILE A 164 8.35 0.45 0.79
C ILE A 164 9.77 0.12 0.32
N GLY A 165 10.20 0.71 -0.80
CA GLY A 165 11.50 0.44 -1.41
C GLY A 165 11.51 -0.70 -2.43
N TYR A 166 10.33 -1.22 -2.77
CA TYR A 166 10.14 -2.13 -3.89
C TYR A 166 8.98 -1.68 -4.78
N GLY A 167 8.83 -2.33 -5.94
CA GLY A 167 7.75 -2.06 -6.88
C GLY A 167 7.74 -0.60 -7.33
N VAL A 168 6.61 0.09 -7.18
CA VAL A 168 6.50 1.52 -7.55
C VAL A 168 7.31 2.45 -6.65
N SER A 169 7.73 1.98 -5.47
CA SER A 169 8.47 2.75 -4.47
C SER A 169 9.98 2.46 -4.45
N LYS A 170 10.50 1.74 -5.45
CA LYS A 170 11.88 1.23 -5.52
C LYS A 170 13.01 2.27 -5.47
N ASP A 171 12.70 3.54 -5.71
CA ASP A 171 13.67 4.63 -5.59
C ASP A 171 13.95 5.01 -4.13
N ILE A 172 13.17 4.46 -3.18
CA ILE A 172 13.40 4.56 -1.75
C ILE A 172 14.21 3.35 -1.30
N PHE A 173 15.25 3.54 -0.48
CA PHE A 173 15.91 2.39 0.13
C PHE A 173 14.96 1.74 1.14
N HIS A 174 14.71 0.45 0.99
CA HIS A 174 13.74 -0.27 1.80
C HIS A 174 14.04 -0.13 3.31
N PRO A 175 13.07 0.34 4.13
CA PRO A 175 13.22 0.48 5.57
C PRO A 175 13.12 -0.88 6.29
N TYR A 176 14.08 -1.75 5.98
CA TYR A 176 14.23 -3.10 6.53
C TYR A 176 14.22 -3.08 8.05
N TYR A 177 13.31 -3.85 8.65
CA TYR A 177 13.11 -3.97 10.10
C TYR A 177 12.80 -2.64 10.82
N ASP A 178 12.24 -1.66 10.13
CA ASP A 178 11.68 -0.47 10.77
C ASP A 178 10.20 -0.68 11.11
N GLU A 179 9.86 -0.64 12.40
CA GLU A 179 8.52 -0.96 12.91
C GLU A 179 7.42 -0.09 12.28
N LYS A 180 7.59 1.23 12.30
CA LYS A 180 6.55 2.18 11.86
C LYS A 180 6.27 2.03 10.37
N HIS A 181 7.33 2.02 9.55
CA HIS A 181 7.17 1.90 8.10
C HIS A 181 6.64 0.53 7.69
N SER A 182 7.09 -0.54 8.37
CA SER A 182 6.58 -1.90 8.16
C SER A 182 5.08 -2.00 8.44
N ALA A 183 4.65 -1.51 9.61
CA ALA A 183 3.25 -1.58 10.01
C ALA A 183 2.34 -0.77 9.09
N LEU A 184 2.70 0.50 8.79
CA LEU A 184 1.88 1.38 7.97
C LEU A 184 1.77 0.90 6.53
N ALA A 185 2.83 0.32 5.95
CA ALA A 185 2.77 -0.26 4.61
C ALA A 185 1.70 -1.36 4.51
N VAL A 186 1.54 -2.20 5.55
CA VAL A 186 0.51 -3.25 5.61
C VAL A 186 -0.87 -2.67 5.87
N VAL A 187 -0.98 -1.82 6.90
CA VAL A 187 -2.25 -1.25 7.36
C VAL A 187 -2.89 -0.41 6.26
N ASP A 188 -2.12 0.42 5.58
CA ASP A 188 -2.65 1.31 4.54
C ASP A 188 -3.06 0.54 3.28
N MET A 189 -2.35 -0.54 2.92
CA MET A 189 -2.77 -1.44 1.85
C MET A 189 -4.10 -2.12 2.19
N LEU A 190 -4.28 -2.56 3.44
CA LEU A 190 -5.54 -3.16 3.89
C LEU A 190 -6.71 -2.17 3.79
N LYS A 191 -6.51 -0.91 4.19
CA LYS A 191 -7.53 0.14 4.03
C LYS A 191 -7.88 0.38 2.57
N ALA A 192 -6.88 0.52 1.70
CA ALA A 192 -7.07 0.69 0.26
C ALA A 192 -7.79 -0.50 -0.38
N ALA A 193 -7.43 -1.73 0.03
CA ALA A 193 -8.06 -2.95 -0.46
C ALA A 193 -9.52 -3.06 -0.02
N LYS A 194 -9.85 -2.77 1.24
CA LYS A 194 -11.25 -2.77 1.71
C LYS A 194 -12.10 -1.77 0.92
N PHE A 195 -11.59 -0.55 0.72
CA PHE A 195 -12.25 0.43 -0.16
C PHE A 195 -12.49 -0.11 -1.57
N TYR A 196 -11.46 -0.67 -2.20
CA TYR A 196 -11.57 -1.22 -3.55
C TYR A 196 -12.60 -2.36 -3.64
N LEU A 197 -12.62 -3.26 -2.66
CA LEU A 197 -13.58 -4.36 -2.61
C LEU A 197 -15.03 -3.84 -2.48
N GLU A 198 -15.26 -2.83 -1.65
CA GLU A 198 -16.57 -2.18 -1.50
C GLU A 198 -17.00 -1.47 -2.78
N ASP A 199 -16.11 -0.67 -3.38
CA ASP A 199 -16.37 0.06 -4.63
C ASP A 199 -16.70 -0.87 -5.80
N GLN A 200 -15.97 -1.97 -5.92
CA GLN A 200 -16.20 -3.00 -6.94
C GLN A 200 -17.28 -4.01 -6.58
N LYS A 201 -17.93 -3.86 -5.43
CA LYS A 201 -18.99 -4.76 -4.91
C LYS A 201 -18.52 -6.22 -4.81
N ILE A 202 -17.25 -6.43 -4.49
CA ILE A 202 -16.67 -7.74 -4.22
C ILE A 202 -17.01 -8.11 -2.77
N ALA A 203 -17.85 -9.13 -2.62
CA ALA A 203 -18.27 -9.61 -1.31
C ALA A 203 -17.07 -10.15 -0.52
N HIS A 204 -16.97 -9.77 0.74
CA HIS A 204 -16.06 -10.32 1.73
C HIS A 204 -16.77 -10.36 3.09
N ASN A 205 -16.26 -11.16 4.03
CA ASN A 205 -16.74 -11.16 5.40
C ASN A 205 -15.84 -10.30 6.31
N ASP A 206 -16.24 -10.11 7.56
CA ASP A 206 -15.53 -9.24 8.51
C ASP A 206 -14.23 -9.84 9.06
N ASN A 207 -13.88 -11.08 8.72
CA ASN A 207 -12.64 -11.68 9.22
C ASN A 207 -11.42 -11.13 8.49
N LEU A 208 -10.41 -10.76 9.28
CA LEU A 208 -9.12 -10.28 8.81
C LEU A 208 -8.01 -11.11 9.45
N PHE A 209 -7.19 -11.73 8.59
CA PHE A 209 -6.04 -12.52 8.99
C PHE A 209 -4.75 -11.85 8.55
N LEU A 210 -3.69 -11.98 9.35
CA LEU A 210 -2.33 -11.63 8.94
C LEU A 210 -1.43 -12.88 8.94
N VAL A 211 -0.50 -12.96 8.01
CA VAL A 211 0.50 -14.03 7.97
C VAL A 211 1.80 -13.53 7.37
N GLY A 212 2.93 -13.94 7.92
CA GLY A 212 4.22 -13.60 7.33
C GLY A 212 5.33 -14.55 7.74
N TYR A 213 6.42 -14.54 6.98
CA TYR A 213 7.58 -15.39 7.22
C TYR A 213 8.89 -14.63 7.12
N SER A 214 9.85 -14.94 7.99
CA SER A 214 11.16 -14.26 8.07
C SER A 214 10.96 -12.75 8.35
N GLU A 215 11.51 -11.84 7.54
CA GLU A 215 11.19 -10.41 7.63
C GLU A 215 9.67 -10.17 7.70
N GLY A 216 8.89 -10.87 6.86
CA GLY A 216 7.44 -10.76 6.86
C GLY A 216 6.80 -11.16 8.19
N GLY A 217 7.43 -12.05 8.98
CA GLY A 217 6.99 -12.36 10.33
C GLY A 217 7.15 -11.17 11.27
N TYR A 218 8.26 -10.43 11.18
CA TYR A 218 8.43 -9.17 11.91
C TYR A 218 7.42 -8.11 11.45
N VAL A 219 7.23 -7.94 10.14
CA VAL A 219 6.27 -6.99 9.58
C VAL A 219 4.84 -7.32 10.00
N THR A 220 4.49 -8.62 10.07
CA THR A 220 3.19 -9.09 10.55
C THR A 220 2.97 -8.69 12.00
N MET A 221 3.97 -8.89 12.87
CA MET A 221 3.90 -8.49 14.29
C MET A 221 3.79 -6.97 14.45
N ALA A 222 4.54 -6.20 13.66
CA ALA A 222 4.45 -4.74 13.67
C ALA A 222 3.05 -4.26 13.24
N ALA A 223 2.50 -4.85 12.17
CA ALA A 223 1.15 -4.54 11.71
C ALA A 223 0.07 -4.97 12.72
N GLN A 224 0.23 -6.13 13.38
CA GLN A 224 -0.66 -6.56 14.45
C GLN A 224 -0.70 -5.52 15.58
N LYS A 225 0.48 -5.13 16.08
CA LYS A 225 0.60 -4.13 17.14
C LYS A 225 -0.04 -2.80 16.74
N GLU A 226 0.19 -2.32 15.53
CA GLU A 226 -0.41 -1.07 15.04
C GLU A 226 -1.94 -1.17 14.99
N ILE A 227 -2.51 -2.27 14.47
CA ILE A 227 -3.96 -2.45 14.39
C ILE A 227 -4.59 -2.52 15.79
N GLU A 228 -3.99 -3.28 16.72
CA GLU A 228 -4.54 -3.49 18.06
C GLU A 228 -4.43 -2.24 18.95
N THR A 229 -3.40 -1.42 18.75
CA THR A 229 -3.15 -0.23 19.58
C THR A 229 -3.70 1.07 18.98
N ASN A 230 -4.10 1.06 17.70
CA ASN A 230 -4.61 2.24 17.01
C ASN A 230 -6.04 2.02 16.47
N PRO A 231 -7.09 2.27 17.27
CA PRO A 231 -8.48 2.07 16.86
C PRO A 231 -8.93 3.01 15.72
N ALA A 232 -8.18 4.10 15.44
CA ALA A 232 -8.48 5.00 14.33
C ALA A 232 -8.38 4.29 12.96
N HIS A 233 -7.69 3.15 12.90
CA HIS A 233 -7.62 2.33 11.71
C HIS A 233 -8.91 1.57 11.41
N LYS A 234 -9.87 1.43 12.34
CA LYS A 234 -11.12 0.69 12.07
C LYS A 234 -10.91 -0.70 11.46
N LEU A 235 -9.78 -1.34 11.79
CA LEU A 235 -9.46 -2.72 11.44
C LEU A 235 -9.61 -3.55 12.72
N THR A 236 -10.09 -4.78 12.57
CA THR A 236 -10.24 -5.72 13.68
C THR A 236 -9.66 -7.05 13.25
N LEU A 237 -8.61 -7.50 13.93
CA LEU A 237 -7.94 -8.76 13.60
C LEU A 237 -8.72 -9.95 14.15
N THR A 238 -8.82 -10.99 13.33
CA THR A 238 -9.35 -12.30 13.72
C THR A 238 -8.25 -13.20 14.26
N ALA A 239 -7.11 -13.27 13.55
CA ALA A 239 -5.91 -13.97 13.99
C ALA A 239 -4.69 -13.53 13.17
N ALA A 240 -3.49 -13.78 13.70
CA ALA A 240 -2.23 -13.60 13.01
C ALA A 240 -1.34 -14.85 13.14
N ALA A 241 -0.50 -15.10 12.14
CA ALA A 241 0.49 -16.18 12.14
C ALA A 241 1.87 -15.66 11.71
N GLU A 242 2.80 -15.59 12.66
CA GLU A 242 4.09 -14.92 12.51
C GLU A 242 5.22 -15.95 12.51
N GLY A 243 5.73 -16.28 11.33
CA GLY A 243 6.74 -17.30 11.15
C GLY A 243 8.16 -16.74 11.18
N ALA A 244 8.99 -17.20 12.11
CA ALA A 244 10.45 -17.01 12.11
C ALA A 244 10.91 -15.55 11.92
N GLY A 245 10.17 -14.58 12.46
CA GLY A 245 10.56 -13.17 12.43
C GLY A 245 11.67 -12.82 13.43
N GLY A 246 12.47 -11.81 13.09
CA GLY A 246 13.48 -11.24 13.99
C GLY A 246 12.84 -10.35 15.06
N TYR A 247 12.11 -10.93 16.00
CA TYR A 247 11.34 -10.19 17.01
C TYR A 247 12.22 -9.46 18.03
N ASP A 248 13.36 -10.06 18.40
CA ASP A 248 14.37 -9.45 19.27
C ASP A 248 15.64 -9.16 18.45
N LEU A 249 15.62 -8.04 17.74
CA LEU A 249 16.76 -7.60 16.92
C LEU A 249 18.03 -7.41 17.73
N THR A 250 17.93 -6.81 18.92
CA THR A 250 19.08 -6.56 19.79
C THR A 250 19.69 -7.89 20.25
N GLY A 251 18.86 -8.83 20.70
CA GLY A 251 19.32 -10.17 21.07
C GLY A 251 19.96 -10.92 19.91
N MET A 252 19.37 -10.85 18.72
CA MET A 252 19.91 -11.47 17.50
C MET A 252 21.26 -10.85 17.12
N LEU A 253 21.37 -9.52 17.08
CA LEU A 253 22.61 -8.82 16.72
C LEU A 253 23.71 -9.04 17.76
N ASN A 254 23.38 -9.15 19.06
CA ASN A 254 24.35 -9.51 20.10
C ASN A 254 24.96 -10.90 19.88
N GLN A 255 24.16 -11.87 19.43
CA GLN A 255 24.67 -13.20 19.08
C GLN A 255 25.59 -13.12 17.86
N VAL A 256 25.19 -12.38 16.83
CA VAL A 256 25.99 -12.17 15.62
C VAL A 256 27.32 -11.48 15.92
N ALA A 257 27.34 -10.48 16.81
CA ALA A 257 28.54 -9.75 17.20
C ALA A 257 29.61 -10.63 17.88
N THR A 258 29.22 -11.81 18.36
CA THR A 258 30.15 -12.80 18.95
C THR A 258 30.40 -14.02 18.06
N ALA A 259 29.73 -14.10 16.91
CA ALA A 259 29.85 -15.22 16.00
C ALA A 259 31.13 -15.11 15.15
N THR A 260 31.81 -16.24 14.94
CA THR A 260 32.98 -16.31 14.03
C THR A 260 32.58 -16.36 12.55
N SER A 261 31.31 -16.64 12.27
CA SER A 261 30.72 -16.69 10.94
C SER A 261 29.21 -16.51 11.01
N TYR A 262 28.65 -15.83 10.02
CA TYR A 262 27.23 -15.65 9.78
C TYR A 262 26.96 -15.94 8.30
N SER A 263 26.07 -16.89 8.02
CA SER A 263 25.85 -17.39 6.66
C SER A 263 25.16 -16.41 5.72
N ASN A 264 24.54 -15.34 6.25
CA ASN A 264 23.78 -14.37 5.48
C ASN A 264 24.25 -12.93 5.74
N PRO A 265 25.53 -12.58 5.48
CA PRO A 265 26.07 -11.25 5.78
C PRO A 265 25.30 -10.11 5.10
N SER A 266 24.58 -10.39 4.01
CA SER A 266 23.67 -9.45 3.36
C SER A 266 22.65 -8.85 4.33
N PHE A 267 22.03 -9.63 5.23
CA PHE A 267 21.04 -9.11 6.19
C PHE A 267 21.64 -8.10 7.15
N LEU A 268 22.88 -8.33 7.59
CA LEU A 268 23.56 -7.42 8.53
C LEU A 268 23.94 -6.11 7.84
N ALA A 269 24.41 -6.20 6.59
CA ALA A 269 24.69 -5.01 5.81
C ALA A 269 23.41 -4.23 5.47
N PHE A 270 22.33 -4.95 5.18
CA PHE A 270 21.06 -4.37 4.78
C PHE A 270 20.35 -3.62 5.92
N ILE A 271 20.34 -4.17 7.14
CA ILE A 271 19.74 -3.48 8.30
C ILE A 271 20.49 -2.19 8.64
N LEU A 272 21.82 -2.17 8.57
CA LEU A 272 22.59 -0.95 8.83
C LEU A 272 22.38 0.10 7.74
N GLN A 273 22.35 -0.30 6.47
CA GLN A 273 22.07 0.61 5.38
C GLN A 273 20.63 1.17 5.44
N SER A 274 19.67 0.31 5.78
CA SER A 274 18.28 0.69 6.04
C SER A 274 18.19 1.75 7.13
N TYR A 275 18.85 1.55 8.27
CA TYR A 275 18.78 2.50 9.38
C TYR A 275 19.53 3.80 9.07
N ASN A 276 20.70 3.70 8.43
CA ASN A 276 21.49 4.87 8.03
C ASN A 276 20.69 5.83 7.14
N THR A 277 19.89 5.26 6.23
CA THR A 277 19.01 6.02 5.33
C THR A 277 17.71 6.44 5.99
N THR A 278 16.98 5.52 6.64
CA THR A 278 15.66 5.75 7.25
C THR A 278 15.70 6.78 8.37
N TYR A 279 16.74 6.77 9.20
CA TYR A 279 16.91 7.71 10.32
C TYR A 279 17.77 8.93 9.98
N ASN A 280 18.13 9.11 8.70
CA ASN A 280 18.96 10.22 8.23
C ASN A 280 20.30 10.36 8.99
N TRP A 281 20.89 9.24 9.43
CA TRP A 281 22.23 9.26 10.02
C TRP A 281 23.25 9.79 9.01
N ASN A 282 23.05 9.49 7.71
CA ASN A 282 23.84 9.98 6.58
C ASN A 282 25.35 9.78 6.78
N ARG A 283 25.74 8.69 7.45
CA ARG A 283 27.15 8.35 7.68
C ARG A 283 27.75 7.69 6.44
N PRO A 284 29.03 7.93 6.13
CA PRO A 284 29.72 7.21 5.08
C PRO A 284 29.78 5.71 5.43
N LEU A 285 29.67 4.82 4.44
CA LEU A 285 29.67 3.37 4.68
C LEU A 285 30.99 2.86 5.27
N THR A 286 32.08 3.60 5.11
CA THR A 286 33.36 3.33 5.77
C THR A 286 33.30 3.45 7.28
N ASP A 287 32.28 4.11 7.84
CA ASP A 287 32.05 4.15 9.28
C ASP A 287 31.45 2.83 9.82
N PHE A 288 30.95 1.96 8.94
CA PHE A 288 30.29 0.71 9.31
C PHE A 288 31.02 -0.51 8.76
N PHE A 289 31.57 -0.43 7.55
CA PHE A 289 32.10 -1.57 6.80
C PHE A 289 33.57 -1.35 6.41
N GLN A 290 34.33 -2.45 6.39
CA GLN A 290 35.69 -2.45 5.84
C GLN A 290 35.67 -2.37 4.31
N GLN A 291 36.82 -2.02 3.72
CA GLN A 291 37.02 -2.16 2.28
C GLN A 291 37.28 -3.64 1.90
N PRO A 292 36.82 -4.11 0.72
CA PRO A 292 36.15 -3.34 -0.33
C PRO A 292 34.64 -3.13 -0.12
N TYR A 293 34.04 -3.76 0.89
CA TYR A 293 32.57 -3.81 1.08
C TYR A 293 31.91 -2.43 1.16
N ALA A 294 32.50 -1.48 1.88
CA ALA A 294 31.98 -0.11 1.96
C ALA A 294 31.79 0.55 0.57
N THR A 295 32.66 0.23 -0.39
CA THR A 295 32.58 0.76 -1.76
C THR A 295 31.62 -0.07 -2.64
N GLU A 296 31.53 -1.36 -2.40
CA GLU A 296 30.75 -2.29 -3.23
C GLU A 296 29.25 -2.32 -2.87
N LEU A 297 28.89 -2.11 -1.61
CA LEU A 297 27.51 -2.22 -1.11
C LEU A 297 26.48 -1.41 -1.91
N PRO A 298 26.71 -0.15 -2.33
CA PRO A 298 25.76 0.57 -3.17
C PRO A 298 25.48 -0.12 -4.52
N GLY A 299 26.47 -0.81 -5.08
CA GLY A 299 26.31 -1.60 -6.30
C GLY A 299 25.66 -2.98 -6.07
N LEU A 300 25.72 -3.49 -4.85
CA LEU A 300 25.07 -4.74 -4.45
C LEU A 300 23.59 -4.54 -4.12
N PHE A 301 23.24 -3.45 -3.43
CA PHE A 301 21.87 -3.10 -3.04
C PHE A 301 21.17 -2.17 -4.05
N ASN A 302 21.27 -2.50 -5.34
CA ASN A 302 20.72 -1.68 -6.42
C ASN A 302 19.45 -2.26 -7.07
N GLY A 303 18.80 -3.24 -6.44
CA GLY A 303 17.60 -3.88 -6.97
C GLY A 303 17.85 -4.94 -8.04
N THR A 304 19.10 -5.20 -8.45
CA THR A 304 19.41 -6.16 -9.53
C THR A 304 19.99 -7.49 -9.06
N LYS A 305 20.46 -7.54 -7.80
CA LYS A 305 21.12 -8.70 -7.22
C LYS A 305 20.19 -9.46 -6.29
N ASP A 306 20.25 -10.79 -6.36
CA ASP A 306 19.57 -11.65 -5.39
C ASP A 306 20.42 -11.85 -4.13
N ILE A 307 19.83 -12.50 -3.12
CA ILE A 307 20.46 -12.78 -1.84
C ILE A 307 21.77 -13.56 -1.98
N ASP A 308 21.84 -14.54 -2.88
CA ASP A 308 23.00 -15.42 -3.06
C ASP A 308 24.17 -14.65 -3.67
N GLN A 309 23.88 -13.80 -4.66
CA GLN A 309 24.86 -12.91 -5.27
C GLN A 309 25.45 -11.92 -4.27
N ILE A 310 24.62 -11.35 -3.40
CA ILE A 310 25.08 -10.41 -2.38
C ILE A 310 25.89 -11.14 -1.30
N ASN A 311 25.38 -12.27 -0.78
CA ASN A 311 26.10 -13.07 0.21
C ASN A 311 27.47 -13.54 -0.30
N THR A 312 27.57 -13.90 -1.58
CA THR A 312 28.85 -14.28 -2.21
C THR A 312 29.85 -13.13 -2.28
N ALA A 313 29.36 -11.89 -2.39
CA ALA A 313 30.21 -10.70 -2.46
C ALA A 313 30.66 -10.17 -1.08
N LEU A 314 30.07 -10.65 0.02
CA LEU A 314 30.36 -10.17 1.37
C LEU A 314 31.11 -11.22 2.20
N ASN A 315 31.88 -10.77 3.20
CA ASN A 315 32.54 -11.69 4.12
C ASN A 315 31.53 -12.29 5.11
N PRO A 316 31.47 -13.62 5.28
CA PRO A 316 30.62 -14.23 6.29
C PRO A 316 31.16 -14.02 7.71
N ASN A 317 32.43 -13.64 7.91
CA ASN A 317 32.95 -13.30 9.23
C ASN A 317 32.62 -11.84 9.58
N PRO A 318 31.77 -11.56 10.59
CA PRO A 318 31.37 -10.20 10.94
C PRO A 318 32.56 -9.27 11.25
N ALA A 319 33.60 -9.79 11.92
CA ALA A 319 34.81 -9.03 12.25
C ALA A 319 35.67 -8.67 11.02
N GLN A 320 35.43 -9.32 9.88
CA GLN A 320 36.07 -9.01 8.59
C GLN A 320 35.16 -8.18 7.66
N LEU A 321 33.85 -8.17 7.92
CA LEU A 321 32.87 -7.37 7.18
C LEU A 321 32.82 -5.93 7.70
N PHE A 322 32.72 -5.78 9.02
CA PHE A 322 32.50 -4.50 9.68
C PHE A 322 33.79 -3.75 9.98
N ASP A 323 33.73 -2.42 9.91
CA ASP A 323 34.81 -1.56 10.40
C ASP A 323 35.14 -1.93 11.86
N ASN A 324 36.43 -1.94 12.19
CA ASN A 324 36.88 -2.40 13.50
C ASN A 324 36.37 -1.50 14.64
N THR A 325 36.32 -0.19 14.43
CA THR A 325 35.83 0.75 15.45
C THR A 325 34.35 0.53 15.68
N PHE A 326 33.57 0.40 14.59
CA PHE A 326 32.14 0.10 14.68
C PHE A 326 31.87 -1.25 15.35
N TYR A 327 32.60 -2.30 14.99
CA TYR A 327 32.37 -3.65 15.50
C TYR A 327 32.67 -3.82 16.99
N THR A 328 33.61 -3.03 17.53
CA THR A 328 34.05 -3.12 18.93
C THR A 328 33.24 -2.28 19.93
N ASN A 329 32.37 -1.38 19.45
CA ASN A 329 31.57 -0.47 20.28
C ASN A 329 30.08 -0.78 20.17
#